data_AF-K1SQH6-F1
#
_entry.id   AF-K1SQH6-F1
#
_cell.length_a   1.000
_cell.length_b   1.000
_cell.length_c   1.000
_cell.angle_alpha   90.00
_cell.angle_beta   90.00
_cell.angle_gamma   90.00
#
_symmetry.space_group_name_H-M   'P 1'
#
loop_
_entity.id
_entity.type
_entity.pdbx_description
1 polymer ?
#
loop_
_entity_poly.entity_id
_entity_poly.type
_entity_poly.pdbx_seq_one_letter_code
_entity_poly.pdbx_strand_id
1 'polypeptide(L)'
;SGRLRQQREADLSAAQEAAFALDNGNILFIQTCDSGYDYTLYDADNKALDGGQLDAPGLTLPDAGQEALNLLGQTAAVSEVLLGDKLAAFQEAAEKANEIPTPIKIPDPAAEPTVTILWSESDKLQDGEIMPLSVANRVFEELDTAQHTDREKDGYTGGWYDKTAFRIDFTLNGQPDNYEGRQDFGDGEGSLVQHIQNYHEYYAKDENWKNFVLHNKGPEAWEQDKAEREMVLTEFIPYLKQHCNLSAMEQTAATALQEGQNISPEQAAYYNAVVAYVQDCRPLLNQGQYDLPEPPKLADFDQTLQDYKAQVQAEI
;
A
#
# COMPACT_ATOMS: atom_id res chain seq x y z
N SER A 1 -27.18 2.89 -41.90
CA SER A 1 -27.37 2.34 -40.54
C SER A 1 -27.01 0.84 -40.47
N GLY A 2 -27.63 -0.04 -41.28
CA GLY A 2 -27.37 -1.50 -41.20
C GLY A 2 -25.94 -1.98 -41.57
N ARG A 3 -25.30 -1.41 -42.60
CA ARG A 3 -23.96 -1.85 -43.05
C ARG A 3 -22.84 -1.51 -42.05
N LEU A 4 -22.92 -0.34 -41.38
CA LEU A 4 -21.96 0.07 -40.34
C LEU A 4 -22.10 -0.80 -39.08
N ARG A 5 -23.33 -1.20 -38.73
CA ARG A 5 -23.60 -2.10 -37.60
C ARG A 5 -23.08 -3.52 -37.86
N GLN A 6 -23.33 -4.06 -39.06
CA GLN A 6 -22.80 -5.37 -39.46
C GLN A 6 -21.27 -5.41 -39.53
N GLN A 7 -20.65 -4.30 -39.96
CA GLN A 7 -19.19 -4.21 -40.00
C GLN A 7 -18.60 -4.13 -38.58
N ARG A 8 -19.20 -3.35 -37.68
CA ARG A 8 -18.81 -3.30 -36.26
C ARG A 8 -18.99 -4.64 -35.54
N GLU A 9 -20.09 -5.35 -35.80
CA GLU A 9 -20.33 -6.70 -35.25
C GLU A 9 -19.31 -7.71 -35.78
N ALA A 10 -18.92 -7.61 -37.07
CA ALA A 10 -17.88 -8.46 -37.65
C ALA A 10 -16.48 -8.14 -37.10
N ASP A 11 -16.15 -6.87 -36.93
CA ASP A 11 -14.87 -6.42 -36.38
C ASP A 11 -14.72 -6.86 -34.90
N LEU A 12 -15.80 -6.79 -34.11
CA LEU A 12 -15.83 -7.28 -32.72
C LEU A 12 -15.76 -8.81 -32.62
N SER A 13 -16.34 -9.52 -33.58
CA SER A 13 -16.27 -10.98 -33.61
C SER A 13 -14.87 -11.52 -33.94
N ALA A 14 -13.96 -10.68 -34.44
CA ALA A 14 -12.59 -11.03 -34.78
C ALA A 14 -11.54 -10.39 -33.85
N ALA A 15 -11.96 -9.49 -32.97
CA ALA A 15 -11.08 -8.79 -32.05
C ALA A 15 -10.68 -9.68 -30.87
N GLN A 16 -9.42 -9.58 -30.45
CA GLN A 16 -8.90 -10.21 -29.23
C GLN A 16 -9.00 -9.29 -28.01
N GLU A 17 -9.26 -8.01 -28.21
CA GLU A 17 -9.39 -7.00 -27.15
C GLU A 17 -10.34 -5.88 -27.59
N ALA A 18 -11.02 -5.26 -26.63
CA ALA A 18 -11.80 -4.04 -26.84
C ALA A 18 -11.98 -3.28 -25.52
N ALA A 19 -12.46 -2.04 -25.61
CA ALA A 19 -12.96 -1.32 -24.45
C ALA A 19 -14.39 -0.81 -24.69
N PHE A 20 -15.25 -0.93 -23.67
CA PHE A 20 -16.63 -0.48 -23.68
C PHE A 20 -16.75 0.77 -22.82
N ALA A 21 -16.92 1.93 -23.46
CA ALA A 21 -17.23 3.16 -22.76
C ALA A 21 -18.70 3.13 -22.33
N LEU A 22 -18.96 3.50 -21.08
CA LEU A 22 -20.28 3.51 -20.47
C LEU A 22 -20.82 4.94 -20.38
N ASP A 23 -22.15 5.10 -20.36
CA ASP A 23 -22.80 6.42 -20.27
C ASP A 23 -22.47 7.19 -18.97
N ASN A 24 -22.02 6.51 -17.92
CA ASN A 24 -21.60 7.13 -16.66
C ASN A 24 -20.14 7.62 -16.69
N GLY A 25 -19.43 7.45 -17.80
CA GLY A 25 -18.02 7.83 -17.97
C GLY A 25 -17.02 6.71 -17.68
N ASN A 26 -17.45 5.59 -17.08
CA ASN A 26 -16.56 4.45 -16.84
C ASN A 26 -16.23 3.73 -18.14
N ILE A 27 -15.11 2.98 -18.14
CA ILE A 27 -14.67 2.20 -19.29
C ILE A 27 -14.35 0.78 -18.84
N LEU A 28 -14.96 -0.23 -19.47
CA LEU A 28 -14.58 -1.63 -19.28
C LEU A 28 -13.61 -2.05 -20.39
N PHE A 29 -12.35 -2.27 -20.05
CA PHE A 29 -11.41 -2.97 -20.92
C PHE A 29 -11.62 -4.48 -20.79
N ILE A 30 -11.60 -5.20 -21.92
CA ILE A 30 -11.67 -6.66 -21.95
C ILE A 30 -10.72 -7.21 -23.02
N GLN A 31 -10.07 -8.33 -22.72
CA GLN A 31 -9.19 -9.03 -23.65
C GLN A 31 -9.34 -10.55 -23.52
N THR A 32 -9.17 -11.28 -24.62
CA THR A 32 -9.19 -12.74 -24.62
C THR A 32 -7.97 -13.30 -23.89
N CYS A 33 -8.18 -14.33 -23.06
CA CYS A 33 -7.14 -15.15 -22.46
C CYS A 33 -7.44 -16.64 -22.69
N ASP A 34 -6.56 -17.53 -22.23
CA ASP A 34 -6.62 -18.98 -22.53
C ASP A 34 -7.91 -19.67 -22.05
N SER A 35 -8.51 -19.18 -20.96
CA SER A 35 -9.73 -19.74 -20.36
C SER A 35 -10.98 -18.87 -20.58
N GLY A 36 -10.88 -17.74 -21.27
CA GLY A 36 -11.99 -16.81 -21.45
C GLY A 36 -11.52 -15.39 -21.68
N TYR A 37 -11.77 -14.51 -20.70
CA TYR A 37 -11.52 -13.07 -20.83
C TYR A 37 -10.99 -12.44 -19.55
N ASP A 38 -9.94 -11.64 -19.64
CA ASP A 38 -9.55 -10.70 -18.58
C ASP A 38 -10.30 -9.39 -18.78
N TYR A 39 -10.74 -8.77 -17.69
CA TYR A 39 -11.40 -7.48 -17.73
C TYR A 39 -10.93 -6.54 -16.63
N THR A 40 -10.98 -5.24 -16.91
CA THR A 40 -10.67 -4.19 -15.94
C THR A 40 -11.62 -3.02 -16.17
N LEU A 41 -12.26 -2.58 -15.09
CA LEU A 41 -13.12 -1.41 -15.05
C LEU A 41 -12.30 -0.19 -14.65
N TYR A 42 -12.42 0.88 -15.41
CA TYR A 42 -11.80 2.16 -15.18
C TYR A 42 -12.86 3.23 -14.93
N ASP A 43 -12.53 4.25 -14.13
CA ASP A 43 -13.35 5.45 -14.00
C ASP A 43 -13.17 6.41 -15.19
N ALA A 44 -13.84 7.56 -15.12
CA ALA A 44 -13.78 8.59 -16.17
C ALA A 44 -12.39 9.25 -16.34
N ASP A 45 -11.51 9.13 -15.34
CA ASP A 45 -10.14 9.61 -15.38
C ASP A 45 -9.15 8.50 -15.79
N ASN A 46 -9.68 7.35 -16.24
CA ASN A 46 -8.95 6.13 -16.60
C ASN A 46 -8.17 5.50 -15.44
N LYS A 47 -8.57 5.70 -14.18
CA LYS A 47 -8.02 4.96 -13.04
C LYS A 47 -8.71 3.63 -12.88
N ALA A 48 -7.93 2.57 -12.65
CA ALA A 48 -8.47 1.22 -12.45
C ALA A 48 -9.27 1.17 -11.15
N LEU A 49 -10.54 0.74 -11.24
CA LEU A 49 -11.46 0.61 -10.12
C LEU A 49 -11.51 -0.84 -9.61
N ASP A 50 -11.66 -1.78 -10.53
CA ASP A 50 -11.87 -3.20 -10.24
C ASP A 50 -11.52 -4.03 -11.49
N GLY A 51 -11.22 -5.30 -11.33
CA GLY A 51 -10.84 -6.17 -12.42
C GLY A 51 -10.85 -7.64 -12.04
N GLY A 52 -10.86 -8.50 -13.06
CA GLY A 52 -10.91 -9.93 -12.84
C GLY A 52 -10.86 -10.71 -14.14
N GLN A 53 -11.14 -12.01 -14.01
CA GLN A 53 -11.17 -12.95 -15.11
C GLN A 53 -12.57 -13.56 -15.21
N LEU A 54 -13.05 -13.72 -16.43
CA LEU A 54 -14.30 -14.38 -16.78
C LEU A 54 -13.99 -15.68 -17.52
N ASP A 55 -14.19 -16.82 -16.86
CA ASP A 55 -13.99 -18.16 -17.42
C ASP A 55 -15.14 -18.56 -18.36
N ALA A 56 -15.23 -17.89 -19.51
CA ALA A 56 -16.28 -18.08 -20.50
C ALA A 56 -15.74 -18.09 -21.93
N PRO A 57 -14.90 -19.08 -22.31
CA PRO A 57 -14.21 -19.09 -23.61
C PRO A 57 -15.16 -19.33 -24.80
N GLY A 58 -16.40 -19.74 -24.53
CA GLY A 58 -17.44 -19.91 -25.53
C GLY A 58 -18.24 -18.63 -25.83
N LEU A 59 -18.05 -17.55 -25.07
CA LEU A 59 -18.71 -16.27 -25.33
C LEU A 59 -17.98 -15.50 -26.44
N THR A 60 -18.72 -14.66 -27.15
CA THR A 60 -18.12 -13.63 -27.99
C THR A 60 -17.65 -12.46 -27.13
N LEU A 61 -16.69 -11.68 -27.59
CA LEU A 61 -16.14 -10.54 -26.83
C LEU A 61 -17.22 -9.53 -26.37
N PRO A 62 -18.24 -9.17 -27.19
CA PRO A 62 -19.38 -8.38 -26.71
C PRO A 62 -20.22 -9.03 -25.61
N ASP A 63 -20.47 -10.34 -25.71
CA ASP A 63 -21.25 -11.07 -24.70
C ASP A 63 -20.47 -11.21 -23.38
N ALA A 64 -19.16 -11.46 -23.49
CA ALA A 64 -18.25 -11.50 -22.35
C ALA A 64 -18.14 -10.13 -21.66
N GLY A 65 -18.09 -9.04 -22.44
CA GLY A 65 -18.14 -7.68 -21.92
C GLY A 65 -19.40 -7.39 -21.11
N GLN A 66 -20.56 -7.81 -21.61
CA GLN A 66 -21.82 -7.64 -20.89
C GLN A 66 -21.85 -8.45 -19.59
N GLU A 67 -21.30 -9.66 -19.59
CA GLU A 67 -21.24 -10.50 -18.38
C GLU A 67 -20.28 -9.92 -17.34
N ALA A 68 -19.12 -9.42 -17.78
CA ALA A 68 -18.18 -8.70 -16.91
C ALA A 68 -18.83 -7.45 -16.28
N LEU A 69 -19.60 -6.66 -17.04
CA LEU A 69 -20.36 -5.53 -16.49
C LEU A 69 -21.38 -5.99 -15.43
N ASN A 70 -22.08 -7.10 -15.66
CA ASN A 70 -23.04 -7.65 -14.70
C ASN A 70 -22.34 -8.07 -13.39
N LEU A 71 -21.19 -8.74 -13.50
CA LEU A 71 -20.38 -9.16 -12.35
C LEU A 71 -19.90 -7.95 -11.53
N LEU A 72 -19.51 -6.88 -12.21
CA LEU A 72 -19.09 -5.61 -11.61
C LEU A 72 -20.28 -4.75 -11.12
N GLY A 73 -21.52 -5.22 -11.24
CA GLY A 73 -22.72 -4.47 -10.86
C GLY A 73 -22.98 -3.21 -11.69
N GLN A 74 -22.37 -3.08 -12.87
CA GLN A 74 -22.53 -1.93 -13.75
C GLN A 74 -23.87 -2.01 -14.50
N THR A 75 -24.70 -0.98 -14.32
CA THR A 75 -26.01 -0.87 -14.97
C THR A 75 -26.05 0.19 -16.07
N ALA A 76 -24.97 0.96 -16.23
CA ALA A 76 -24.83 1.94 -17.29
C ALA A 76 -24.74 1.26 -18.66
N ALA A 77 -25.40 1.84 -19.65
CA ALA A 77 -25.37 1.31 -21.01
C ALA A 77 -24.02 1.59 -21.67
N VAL A 78 -23.60 0.69 -22.57
CA VAL A 78 -22.44 0.90 -23.43
C VAL A 78 -22.77 1.99 -24.45
N SER A 79 -22.09 3.12 -24.32
CA SER A 79 -22.23 4.32 -25.16
C SER A 79 -21.39 4.20 -26.42
N GLU A 80 -20.18 3.65 -26.29
CA GLU A 80 -19.23 3.47 -27.37
C GLU A 80 -18.40 2.20 -27.17
N VAL A 81 -17.96 1.59 -28.27
CA VAL A 81 -17.00 0.48 -28.25
C VAL A 81 -15.74 0.96 -28.95
N LEU A 82 -14.63 0.91 -28.24
CA LEU A 82 -13.31 1.36 -28.66
C LEU A 82 -12.55 0.16 -29.24
N LEU A 83 -12.07 0.31 -30.47
CA LEU A 83 -11.28 -0.66 -31.23
C LEU A 83 -10.19 0.08 -32.01
N GLY A 84 -9.14 -0.63 -32.41
CA GLY A 84 -8.03 -0.08 -33.23
C GLY A 84 -7.42 1.17 -32.59
N ASP A 85 -7.27 2.25 -33.36
CA ASP A 85 -6.63 3.49 -32.89
C ASP A 85 -7.28 4.08 -31.63
N LYS A 86 -8.59 3.91 -31.44
CA LYS A 86 -9.29 4.39 -30.24
C LYS A 86 -8.97 3.55 -29.02
N LEU A 87 -8.81 2.24 -29.21
CA LEU A 87 -8.40 1.34 -28.13
C LEU A 87 -6.96 1.65 -27.72
N ALA A 88 -6.06 1.81 -28.69
CA ALA A 88 -4.66 2.16 -28.43
C ALA A 88 -4.54 3.49 -27.67
N ALA A 89 -5.30 4.52 -28.07
CA ALA A 89 -5.33 5.81 -27.36
C ALA A 89 -5.87 5.69 -25.93
N PHE A 90 -6.88 4.84 -25.71
CA PHE A 90 -7.37 4.55 -24.36
C PHE A 90 -6.33 3.80 -23.54
N GLN A 91 -5.68 2.76 -24.08
CA GLN A 91 -4.66 1.98 -23.39
C GLN A 91 -3.47 2.86 -22.98
N GLU A 92 -3.00 3.76 -23.86
CA GLU A 92 -1.95 4.74 -23.51
C GLU A 92 -2.40 5.69 -22.39
N ALA A 93 -3.65 6.19 -22.45
CA ALA A 93 -4.19 7.07 -21.42
C ALA A 93 -4.41 6.35 -20.08
N ALA A 94 -4.85 5.09 -20.11
CA ALA A 94 -5.02 4.24 -18.94
C ALA A 94 -3.67 3.84 -18.35
N GLU A 95 -2.69 3.47 -19.16
CA GLU A 95 -1.32 3.22 -18.70
C GLU A 95 -0.77 4.46 -18.00
N LYS A 96 -0.85 5.63 -18.62
CA LYS A 96 -0.41 6.89 -18.02
C LYS A 96 -1.21 7.29 -16.76
N ALA A 97 -2.51 7.04 -16.75
CA ALA A 97 -3.33 7.33 -15.58
C ALA A 97 -2.97 6.39 -14.42
N ASN A 98 -2.61 5.15 -14.69
CA ASN A 98 -2.24 4.15 -13.68
C ASN A 98 -0.72 3.96 -13.56
N GLU A 99 0.09 4.81 -14.19
CA GLU A 99 1.53 4.86 -13.98
C GLU A 99 1.77 5.06 -12.49
N ILE A 100 2.59 4.17 -11.92
CA ILE A 100 3.09 4.33 -10.56
C ILE A 100 3.71 5.73 -10.52
N PRO A 101 3.24 6.63 -9.64
CA PRO A 101 3.78 7.97 -9.54
C PRO A 101 5.30 7.88 -9.46
N THR A 102 6.01 8.67 -10.29
CA THR A 102 7.46 8.82 -10.10
C THR A 102 7.72 9.07 -8.62
N PRO A 103 8.70 8.40 -7.98
CA PRO A 103 8.96 8.56 -6.56
C PRO A 103 8.94 10.05 -6.25
N ILE A 104 7.99 10.47 -5.40
CA ILE A 104 7.92 11.88 -5.04
C ILE A 104 9.31 12.25 -4.54
N LYS A 105 9.82 13.40 -4.97
CA LYS A 105 11.08 13.90 -4.44
C LYS A 105 10.93 14.00 -2.92
N ILE A 106 11.49 13.04 -2.21
CA ILE A 106 11.42 12.97 -0.75
C ILE A 106 12.12 14.24 -0.25
N PRO A 107 11.41 15.17 0.41
CA PRO A 107 11.96 16.48 0.75
C PRO A 107 13.21 16.37 1.62
N ASP A 108 13.22 15.36 2.50
CA ASP A 108 14.34 14.99 3.34
C ASP A 108 14.59 13.47 3.26
N PRO A 109 15.61 13.03 2.52
CA PRO A 109 15.98 11.61 2.40
C PRO A 109 16.41 10.96 3.73
N ALA A 110 16.60 11.73 4.79
CA ALA A 110 16.87 11.23 6.15
C ALA A 110 15.61 11.14 7.02
N ALA A 111 14.45 11.58 6.52
CA ALA A 111 13.21 11.52 7.28
C ALA A 111 12.64 10.10 7.37
N GLU A 112 11.70 9.95 8.28
CA GLU A 112 10.79 8.81 8.34
C GLU A 112 9.97 8.70 7.03
N PRO A 113 9.63 7.48 6.56
CA PRO A 113 8.70 7.30 5.47
C PRO A 113 7.35 8.00 5.70
N THR A 114 6.71 8.40 4.61
CA THR A 114 5.40 9.06 4.66
C THR A 114 4.35 8.21 3.98
N VAL A 115 3.15 8.18 4.55
CA VAL A 115 1.98 7.50 3.99
C VAL A 115 1.03 8.55 3.46
N THR A 116 0.65 8.40 2.19
CA THR A 116 -0.40 9.18 1.53
C THR A 116 -1.65 8.32 1.43
N ILE A 117 -2.79 8.82 1.90
CA ILE A 117 -4.09 8.20 1.65
C ILE A 117 -4.48 8.53 0.22
N LEU A 118 -4.55 7.53 -0.65
CA LEU A 118 -4.95 7.72 -2.04
C LEU A 118 -6.48 7.85 -2.13
N TRP A 119 -7.17 7.03 -1.34
CA TRP A 119 -8.63 7.01 -1.23
C TRP A 119 -9.07 6.23 0.03
N SER A 120 -10.12 6.65 0.73
CA SER A 120 -10.68 5.89 1.86
C SER A 120 -12.21 5.96 1.94
N GLU A 121 -12.86 4.84 2.28
CA GLU A 121 -14.28 4.81 2.68
C GLU A 121 -14.49 5.32 4.11
N SER A 122 -13.44 5.33 4.94
CA SER A 122 -13.53 5.77 6.33
C SER A 122 -13.65 7.29 6.40
N ASP A 123 -14.67 7.79 7.11
CA ASP A 123 -14.89 9.22 7.33
C ASP A 123 -13.81 9.90 8.21
N LYS A 124 -12.85 9.12 8.72
CA LYS A 124 -11.74 9.56 9.57
C LYS A 124 -10.47 9.89 8.80
N LEU A 125 -10.38 9.49 7.53
CA LEU A 125 -9.24 9.76 6.66
C LEU A 125 -9.68 10.67 5.51
N GLN A 126 -8.78 11.53 5.04
CA GLN A 126 -9.04 12.37 3.87
C GLN A 126 -8.21 11.89 2.68
N ASP A 127 -8.83 11.88 1.50
CA ASP A 127 -8.09 11.64 0.25
C ASP A 127 -6.99 12.70 0.08
N GLY A 128 -5.77 12.23 -0.20
CA GLY A 128 -4.56 13.05 -0.28
C GLY A 128 -3.94 13.41 1.07
N GLU A 129 -4.47 12.93 2.20
CA GLU A 129 -3.85 13.12 3.52
C GLU A 129 -2.48 12.47 3.57
N ILE A 130 -1.48 13.20 4.07
CA ILE A 130 -0.10 12.73 4.21
C ILE A 130 0.26 12.73 5.69
N MET A 131 0.77 11.60 6.19
CA MET A 131 1.22 11.45 7.57
C MET A 131 2.49 10.60 7.67
N PRO A 132 3.29 10.73 8.75
CA PRO A 132 4.43 9.85 8.99
C PRO A 132 3.99 8.38 9.12
N LEU A 133 4.85 7.44 8.72
CA LEU A 133 4.60 6.00 8.79
C LEU A 133 4.11 5.53 10.17
N SER A 134 4.77 5.95 11.24
CA SER A 134 4.44 5.61 12.62
C SER A 134 3.05 6.10 13.02
N VAL A 135 2.64 7.27 12.52
CA VAL A 135 1.29 7.80 12.72
C VAL A 135 0.27 6.97 11.95
N ALA A 136 0.51 6.73 10.65
CA ALA A 136 -0.36 5.88 9.84
C ALA A 136 -0.51 4.48 10.42
N ASN A 137 0.61 3.88 10.87
CA ASN A 137 0.63 2.54 11.45
C ASN A 137 -0.31 2.43 12.65
N ARG A 138 -0.30 3.42 13.54
CA ARG A 138 -1.21 3.48 14.69
C ARG A 138 -2.65 3.81 14.28
N VAL A 139 -2.85 4.80 13.40
CA VAL A 139 -4.20 5.19 12.94
C VAL A 139 -4.91 4.01 12.27
N PHE A 140 -4.21 3.24 11.43
CA PHE A 140 -4.76 2.08 10.76
C PHE A 140 -5.15 0.99 11.76
N GLU A 141 -4.34 0.75 12.79
CA GLU A 141 -4.67 -0.18 13.89
C GLU A 141 -5.91 0.28 14.69
N GLU A 142 -6.00 1.57 15.00
CA GLU A 142 -7.13 2.16 15.72
C GLU A 142 -8.43 2.06 14.90
N LEU A 143 -8.38 2.36 13.60
CA LEU A 143 -9.53 2.28 12.69
C LEU A 143 -9.97 0.83 12.45
N ASP A 144 -9.03 -0.08 12.19
CA ASP A 144 -9.31 -1.51 12.03
C ASP A 144 -9.99 -2.07 13.29
N THR A 145 -9.42 -1.81 14.46
CA THR A 145 -9.97 -2.26 15.75
C THR A 145 -11.36 -1.68 16.02
N ALA A 146 -11.55 -0.38 15.76
CA ALA A 146 -12.83 0.29 15.99
C ALA A 146 -13.93 -0.30 15.10
N GLN A 147 -13.66 -0.44 13.80
CA GLN A 147 -14.60 -1.00 12.83
C GLN A 147 -14.89 -2.49 13.12
N HIS A 148 -13.87 -3.26 13.49
CA HIS A 148 -14.03 -4.66 13.89
C HIS A 148 -14.89 -4.83 15.15
N THR A 149 -14.74 -3.93 16.12
CA THR A 149 -15.53 -3.95 17.36
C THR A 149 -16.97 -3.47 17.11
N ASP A 150 -17.15 -2.45 16.27
CA ASP A 150 -18.46 -1.86 16.02
C ASP A 150 -19.41 -2.79 15.28
N ARG A 151 -18.91 -3.58 14.32
CA ARG A 151 -19.71 -4.56 13.58
C ARG A 151 -20.20 -5.73 14.43
N GLU A 152 -19.56 -6.01 15.57
CA GLU A 152 -19.97 -7.06 16.50
C GLU A 152 -21.13 -6.63 17.42
N LYS A 153 -21.53 -5.34 17.41
CA LYS A 153 -22.59 -4.81 18.27
C LYS A 153 -23.98 -5.23 17.79
N ASP A 154 -24.84 -5.57 18.75
CA ASP A 154 -26.25 -5.89 18.49
C ASP A 154 -26.96 -4.73 17.77
N GLY A 155 -27.52 -5.01 16.59
CA GLY A 155 -28.26 -4.03 15.79
C GLY A 155 -27.39 -3.16 14.87
N TYR A 156 -26.12 -3.54 14.63
CA TYR A 156 -25.28 -2.88 13.64
C TYR A 156 -25.90 -2.92 12.24
N THR A 157 -25.86 -1.79 11.53
CA THR A 157 -26.42 -1.61 10.18
C THR A 157 -25.44 -0.95 9.20
N GLY A 158 -24.19 -0.75 9.61
CA GLY A 158 -23.14 -0.16 8.76
C GLY A 158 -22.46 -1.19 7.83
N GLY A 159 -21.44 -0.74 7.10
CA GLY A 159 -20.60 -1.60 6.25
C GLY A 159 -19.73 -2.55 7.07
N TRP A 160 -19.35 -3.69 6.50
CA TRP A 160 -18.49 -4.64 7.23
C TRP A 160 -17.04 -4.19 7.33
N TYR A 161 -16.60 -3.43 6.33
CA TYR A 161 -15.24 -2.95 6.16
C TYR A 161 -15.26 -1.55 5.55
N ASP A 162 -14.26 -0.75 5.89
CA ASP A 162 -13.95 0.50 5.18
C ASP A 162 -12.66 0.29 4.37
N LYS A 163 -12.79 0.26 3.04
CA LYS A 163 -11.65 0.06 2.14
C LYS A 163 -10.80 1.32 2.07
N THR A 164 -9.48 1.15 2.16
CA THR A 164 -8.53 2.27 2.10
C THR A 164 -7.35 1.91 1.20
N ALA A 165 -7.07 2.77 0.22
CA ALA A 165 -5.90 2.70 -0.64
C ALA A 165 -4.83 3.70 -0.16
N PHE A 166 -3.57 3.28 -0.13
CA PHE A 166 -2.48 4.08 0.39
C PHE A 166 -1.21 3.94 -0.46
N ARG A 167 -0.33 4.95 -0.36
CA ARG A 167 1.06 4.90 -0.85
C ARG A 167 2.02 5.23 0.27
N ILE A 168 3.10 4.47 0.40
CA ILE A 168 4.23 4.75 1.27
C ILE A 168 5.37 5.28 0.40
N ASP A 169 5.81 6.50 0.63
CA ASP A 169 7.03 7.06 0.01
C ASP A 169 8.20 6.92 1.00
N PHE A 170 9.32 6.34 0.55
CA PHE A 170 10.45 5.99 1.42
C PHE A 170 11.81 6.08 0.73
N THR A 171 12.89 6.17 1.52
CA THR A 171 14.27 6.06 1.02
C THR A 171 14.88 4.76 1.52
N LEU A 172 15.15 3.82 0.61
CA LEU A 172 15.77 2.52 0.92
C LEU A 172 17.08 2.39 0.15
N ASN A 173 18.16 2.03 0.85
CA ASN A 173 19.52 1.93 0.28
C ASN A 173 19.97 3.22 -0.46
N GLY A 174 19.55 4.38 0.06
CA GLY A 174 19.83 5.70 -0.50
C GLY A 174 19.05 6.03 -1.78
N GLN A 175 18.13 5.18 -2.21
CA GLN A 175 17.26 5.43 -3.36
C GLN A 175 15.83 5.76 -2.90
N PRO A 176 15.21 6.82 -3.43
CA PRO A 176 13.80 7.08 -3.20
C PRO A 176 12.96 6.06 -3.97
N ASP A 177 11.95 5.50 -3.31
CA ASP A 177 11.01 4.56 -3.88
C ASP A 177 9.64 4.68 -3.20
N ASN A 178 8.66 3.90 -3.67
CA ASN A 178 7.32 3.88 -3.11
C ASN A 178 6.70 2.47 -3.09
N TYR A 179 5.73 2.27 -2.21
CA TYR A 179 4.92 1.06 -2.09
C TYR A 179 3.45 1.44 -2.03
N GLU A 180 2.62 0.86 -2.89
CA GLU A 180 1.17 1.06 -2.87
C GLU A 180 0.46 -0.21 -2.38
N GLY A 181 -0.64 -0.02 -1.66
CA GLY A 181 -1.42 -1.12 -1.11
C GLY A 181 -2.85 -0.72 -0.78
N ARG A 182 -3.65 -1.71 -0.41
CA ARG A 182 -5.02 -1.54 0.06
C ARG A 182 -5.25 -2.34 1.32
N GLN A 183 -5.88 -1.72 2.31
CA GLN A 183 -6.30 -2.36 3.56
C GLN A 183 -7.79 -2.13 3.79
N ASP A 184 -8.47 -3.16 4.29
CA ASP A 184 -9.90 -3.14 4.59
C ASP A 184 -10.08 -3.04 6.11
N PHE A 185 -10.34 -1.85 6.64
CA PHE A 185 -10.49 -1.68 8.09
C PHE A 185 -11.70 -2.45 8.61
N GLY A 186 -11.48 -3.26 9.64
CA GLY A 186 -12.47 -4.14 10.24
C GLY A 186 -12.17 -5.62 10.01
N ASP A 187 -11.22 -5.99 9.16
CA ASP A 187 -10.82 -7.38 8.95
C ASP A 187 -10.04 -7.97 10.13
N GLY A 188 -9.49 -7.13 11.01
CA GLY A 188 -8.71 -7.55 12.16
C GLY A 188 -7.24 -7.82 11.83
N GLU A 189 -6.74 -7.35 10.68
CA GLU A 189 -5.32 -7.47 10.29
C GLU A 189 -4.41 -6.46 11.02
N GLY A 190 -4.99 -5.49 11.72
CA GLY A 190 -4.30 -4.59 12.63
C GLY A 190 -3.60 -3.41 11.95
N SER A 191 -2.41 -3.06 12.45
CA SER A 191 -1.63 -1.93 11.95
C SER A 191 -1.21 -2.06 10.49
N LEU A 192 -0.94 -0.93 9.82
CA LEU A 192 -0.47 -0.89 8.43
C LEU A 192 0.69 -1.86 8.13
N VAL A 193 1.74 -1.83 8.96
CA VAL A 193 2.92 -2.68 8.75
C VAL A 193 2.58 -4.16 8.98
N GLN A 194 1.70 -4.46 9.93
CA GLN A 194 1.25 -5.83 10.19
C GLN A 194 0.41 -6.36 9.03
N HIS A 195 -0.51 -5.56 8.49
CA HIS A 195 -1.29 -5.87 7.31
C HIS A 195 -0.39 -6.19 6.10
N ILE A 196 0.58 -5.32 5.77
CA ILE A 196 1.52 -5.57 4.66
C ILE A 196 2.28 -6.88 4.88
N GLN A 197 2.78 -7.12 6.10
CA GLN A 197 3.48 -8.36 6.41
C GLN A 197 2.56 -9.58 6.21
N ASN A 198 1.35 -9.56 6.76
CA ASN A 198 0.38 -10.65 6.67
C ASN A 198 0.04 -10.98 5.21
N TYR A 199 -0.23 -9.95 4.40
CA TYR A 199 -0.52 -10.08 2.98
C TYR A 199 0.61 -10.82 2.24
N HIS A 200 1.85 -10.37 2.42
CA HIS A 200 3.00 -10.98 1.75
C HIS A 200 3.31 -12.38 2.28
N GLU A 201 3.17 -12.63 3.58
CA GLU A 201 3.35 -13.96 4.16
C GLU A 201 2.31 -14.98 3.70
N TYR A 202 1.05 -14.54 3.52
CA TYR A 202 -0.05 -15.37 3.04
C TYR A 202 0.23 -15.81 1.60
N TYR A 203 0.40 -14.85 0.70
CA TYR A 203 0.55 -15.12 -0.73
C TYR A 203 1.89 -15.78 -1.10
N ALA A 204 2.93 -15.60 -0.28
CA ALA A 204 4.17 -16.37 -0.44
C ALA A 204 3.98 -17.89 -0.25
N LYS A 205 2.89 -18.31 0.42
CA LYS A 205 2.55 -19.71 0.70
C LYS A 205 1.27 -20.18 0.01
N ASP A 206 0.59 -19.30 -0.72
CA ASP A 206 -0.69 -19.62 -1.33
C ASP A 206 -0.52 -20.33 -2.67
N GLU A 207 -0.89 -21.61 -2.70
CA GLU A 207 -0.78 -22.43 -3.91
C GLU A 207 -1.77 -21.98 -5.00
N ASN A 208 -2.92 -21.40 -4.62
CA ASN A 208 -3.87 -20.88 -5.61
C ASN A 208 -3.30 -19.67 -6.34
N TRP A 209 -2.72 -18.72 -5.62
CA TRP A 209 -2.02 -17.56 -6.17
C TRP A 209 -0.85 -17.96 -7.05
N LYS A 210 0.01 -18.87 -6.59
CA LYS A 210 1.10 -19.40 -7.41
C LYS A 210 0.58 -20.00 -8.72
N ASN A 211 -0.48 -20.81 -8.66
CA ASN A 211 -1.09 -21.38 -9.87
C ASN A 211 -1.65 -20.28 -10.77
N PHE A 212 -2.28 -19.25 -10.21
CA PHE A 212 -2.78 -18.09 -10.93
C PHE A 212 -1.66 -17.32 -11.66
N VAL A 213 -0.56 -16.99 -10.97
CA VAL A 213 0.57 -16.26 -11.58
C VAL A 213 1.22 -17.11 -12.68
N LEU A 214 1.47 -18.40 -12.41
CA LEU A 214 2.06 -19.32 -13.39
C LEU A 214 1.17 -19.48 -14.63
N HIS A 215 -0.15 -19.51 -14.45
CA HIS A 215 -1.09 -19.65 -15.54
C HIS A 215 -1.20 -18.37 -16.38
N ASN A 216 -1.34 -17.21 -15.73
CA ASN A 216 -1.66 -15.96 -16.41
C ASN A 216 -0.45 -15.13 -16.85
N LYS A 217 0.66 -15.21 -16.10
CA LYS A 217 1.86 -14.39 -16.31
C LYS A 217 3.12 -15.21 -16.59
N GLY A 218 3.06 -16.53 -16.38
CA GLY A 218 4.13 -17.46 -16.71
C GLY A 218 5.22 -17.61 -15.63
N PRO A 219 6.21 -18.49 -15.86
CA PRO A 219 7.24 -18.83 -14.88
C PRO A 219 8.15 -17.67 -14.48
N GLU A 220 8.49 -16.77 -15.41
CA GLU A 220 9.35 -15.61 -15.13
C GLU A 220 8.66 -14.64 -14.16
N ALA A 221 7.36 -14.38 -14.36
CA ALA A 221 6.57 -13.55 -13.47
C ALA A 221 6.41 -14.18 -12.07
N TRP A 222 6.37 -15.51 -11.98
CA TRP A 222 6.35 -16.20 -10.69
C TRP A 222 7.69 -16.07 -9.94
N GLU A 223 8.83 -16.15 -10.65
CA GLU A 223 10.13 -15.88 -10.02
C GLU A 223 10.26 -14.42 -9.56
N GLN A 224 9.71 -13.47 -10.32
CA GLN A 224 9.64 -12.06 -9.92
C GLN A 224 8.74 -11.85 -8.70
N ASP A 225 7.52 -12.40 -8.68
CA ASP A 225 6.58 -12.31 -7.54
C ASP A 225 7.21 -12.88 -6.26
N LYS A 226 7.90 -14.03 -6.35
CA LYS A 226 8.65 -14.57 -5.20
C LYS A 226 9.75 -13.63 -4.72
N ALA A 227 10.56 -13.10 -5.63
CA ALA A 227 11.67 -12.22 -5.28
C ALA A 227 11.17 -10.91 -4.65
N GLU A 228 10.06 -10.35 -5.17
CA GLU A 228 9.41 -9.17 -4.61
C GLU A 228 8.90 -9.45 -3.20
N ARG A 229 8.18 -10.55 -2.99
CA ARG A 229 7.68 -10.95 -1.66
C ARG A 229 8.80 -11.19 -0.67
N GLU A 230 9.86 -11.87 -1.11
CA GLU A 230 11.05 -12.09 -0.28
C GLU A 230 11.71 -10.77 0.11
N MET A 231 11.86 -9.83 -0.83
CA MET A 231 12.39 -8.49 -0.56
C MET A 231 11.50 -7.73 0.43
N VAL A 232 10.17 -7.77 0.25
CA VAL A 232 9.26 -7.09 1.17
C VAL A 232 9.38 -7.66 2.59
N LEU A 233 9.39 -8.99 2.73
CA LEU A 233 9.43 -9.65 4.03
C LEU A 233 10.80 -9.54 4.73
N THR A 234 11.90 -9.57 3.99
CA THR A 234 13.25 -9.62 4.56
C THR A 234 13.93 -8.26 4.67
N GLU A 235 13.55 -7.28 3.84
CA GLU A 235 14.13 -5.93 3.85
C GLU A 235 13.09 -4.87 4.23
N PHE A 236 11.99 -4.79 3.49
CA PHE A 236 11.05 -3.65 3.63
C PHE A 236 10.29 -3.67 4.97
N ILE A 237 9.74 -4.81 5.40
CA ILE A 237 9.02 -4.91 6.68
C ILE A 237 9.94 -4.59 7.87
N PRO A 238 11.16 -5.17 7.99
CA PRO A 238 12.12 -4.76 9.02
C PRO A 238 12.44 -3.26 8.98
N TYR A 239 12.65 -2.69 7.79
CA TYR A 239 12.87 -1.26 7.60
C TYR A 239 11.72 -0.41 8.17
N LEU A 240 10.46 -0.72 7.82
CA LEU A 240 9.28 -0.01 8.33
C LEU A 240 9.16 -0.14 9.85
N LYS A 241 9.38 -1.33 10.41
CA LYS A 241 9.34 -1.57 11.85
C LYS A 241 10.38 -0.75 12.60
N GLN A 242 11.60 -0.64 12.08
CA GLN A 242 12.65 0.15 12.73
C GLN A 242 12.35 1.65 12.71
N HIS A 243 11.78 2.17 11.63
CA HIS A 243 11.28 3.55 11.62
C HIS A 243 10.19 3.77 12.67
N CYS A 244 9.20 2.88 12.77
CA CYS A 244 8.18 2.95 13.81
C CYS A 244 8.79 2.91 15.23
N ASN A 245 9.80 2.06 15.46
CA ASN A 245 10.49 1.98 16.75
C ASN A 245 11.22 3.28 17.11
N LEU A 246 11.96 3.86 16.16
CA LEU A 246 12.64 5.14 16.36
C LEU A 246 11.64 6.28 16.64
N SER A 247 10.53 6.33 15.90
CA SER A 247 9.49 7.34 16.12
C SER A 247 8.80 7.17 17.48
N ALA A 248 8.60 5.95 17.96
CA ALA A 248 8.07 5.69 19.31
C ALA A 248 9.04 6.18 20.41
N MET A 249 10.35 5.98 20.22
CA MET A 249 11.39 6.50 21.12
C MET A 249 11.39 8.04 21.13
N GLU A 250 11.37 8.66 19.95
CA GLU A 250 11.33 10.12 19.79
C GLU A 250 10.08 10.72 20.43
N GLN A 251 8.90 10.15 20.17
CA GLN A 251 7.63 10.62 20.74
C GLN A 251 7.61 10.52 22.26
N THR A 252 8.11 9.41 22.82
CA THR A 252 8.20 9.22 24.28
C THR A 252 9.12 10.26 24.90
N ALA A 253 10.30 10.48 24.32
CA ALA A 253 11.27 11.45 24.81
C ALA A 253 10.76 12.89 24.67
N ALA A 254 10.18 13.26 23.53
CA ALA A 254 9.63 14.57 23.28
C ALA A 254 8.47 14.90 24.23
N THR A 255 7.57 13.94 24.47
CA THR A 255 6.46 14.11 25.42
C THR A 255 6.98 14.37 26.83
N ALA A 256 7.92 13.55 27.31
CA ALA A 256 8.50 13.72 28.64
C ALA A 256 9.22 15.06 28.81
N LEU A 257 9.96 15.52 27.79
CA LEU A 257 10.62 16.82 27.78
C LEU A 257 9.63 17.99 27.76
N GLN A 258 8.53 17.85 27.01
CA GLN A 258 7.48 18.88 26.92
C GLN A 258 6.69 19.01 28.21
N GLU A 259 6.35 17.88 28.85
CA GLU A 259 5.62 17.89 30.11
C GLU A 259 6.43 18.56 31.22
N GLY A 260 7.76 18.38 31.25
CA GLY A 260 8.79 19.19 31.94
C GLY A 260 8.68 19.29 33.47
N GLN A 261 7.50 19.08 34.03
CA GLN A 261 7.18 19.03 35.44
C GLN A 261 7.40 17.58 35.88
N ASN A 262 8.35 17.36 36.79
CA ASN A 262 8.69 16.08 37.42
C ASN A 262 9.75 15.20 36.73
N ILE A 263 10.54 15.72 35.78
CA ILE A 263 11.74 15.00 35.30
C ILE A 263 13.01 15.52 35.98
N SER A 264 13.89 14.62 36.40
CA SER A 264 15.20 14.95 36.97
C SER A 264 16.18 15.47 35.88
N PRO A 265 17.29 16.12 36.25
CA PRO A 265 18.33 16.50 35.29
C PRO A 265 18.88 15.31 34.48
N GLU A 266 19.02 14.15 35.11
CA GLU A 266 19.48 12.91 34.48
C GLU A 266 18.44 12.38 33.47
N GLN A 267 17.15 12.42 33.83
CA GLN A 267 16.08 12.06 32.91
C GLN A 267 16.00 13.02 31.72
N ALA A 268 16.14 14.33 31.95
CA ALA A 268 16.19 15.31 30.87
C ALA A 268 17.39 15.06 29.93
N ALA A 269 18.57 14.76 30.49
CA ALA A 269 19.75 14.41 29.69
C ALA A 269 19.54 13.14 28.87
N TYR A 270 18.94 12.11 29.47
CA TYR A 270 18.57 10.86 28.80
C TYR A 270 17.60 11.09 27.63
N TYR A 271 16.50 11.81 27.84
CA TYR A 271 15.52 12.06 26.77
C TYR A 271 16.11 12.90 25.63
N ASN A 272 16.96 13.90 25.93
CA ASN A 272 17.69 14.61 24.87
C ASN A 272 18.63 13.70 24.09
N ALA A 273 19.31 12.77 24.76
CA ALA A 273 20.16 11.79 24.09
C ALA A 273 19.34 10.82 23.22
N VAL A 274 18.12 10.43 23.63
CA VAL A 274 17.21 9.61 22.82
C VAL A 274 16.79 10.36 21.56
N VAL A 275 16.45 11.65 21.64
CA VAL A 275 16.10 12.45 20.45
C VAL A 275 17.29 12.53 19.49
N ALA A 276 18.50 12.81 19.99
CA ALA A 276 19.72 12.84 19.17
C ALA A 276 20.01 11.47 18.53
N TYR A 277 19.86 10.38 19.29
CA TYR A 277 20.02 9.02 18.79
C TYR A 277 19.08 8.73 17.61
N VAL A 278 17.81 9.12 17.69
CA VAL A 278 16.85 8.92 16.59
C VAL A 278 17.26 9.72 15.34
N GLN A 279 17.67 10.98 15.53
CA GLN A 279 18.17 11.83 14.44
C GLN A 279 19.40 11.24 13.75
N ASP A 280 20.31 10.62 14.50
CA ASP A 280 21.51 9.98 13.96
C ASP A 280 21.21 8.63 13.28
N CYS A 281 20.21 7.89 13.77
CA CYS A 281 19.89 6.55 13.26
C CYS A 281 19.06 6.53 11.98
N ARG A 282 18.10 7.45 11.79
CA ARG A 282 17.25 7.47 10.58
C ARG A 282 18.05 7.55 9.26
N PRO A 283 19.08 8.42 9.11
CA PRO A 283 19.92 8.43 7.92
C PRO A 283 20.66 7.10 7.66
N LEU A 284 21.04 6.37 8.71
CA LEU A 284 21.72 5.08 8.60
C LEU A 284 20.75 4.02 8.07
N LEU A 285 19.54 3.93 8.63
CA LEU A 285 18.48 3.05 8.13
C LEU A 285 18.18 3.32 6.65
N ASN A 286 18.02 4.57 6.26
CA ASN A 286 17.72 4.94 4.87
C ASN A 286 18.86 4.61 3.90
N GLN A 287 20.08 4.39 4.41
CA GLN A 287 21.24 3.93 3.63
C GLN A 287 21.43 2.40 3.66
N GLY A 288 20.51 1.65 4.27
CA GLY A 288 20.61 0.19 4.39
C GLY A 288 21.49 -0.29 5.54
N GLN A 289 21.79 0.57 6.53
CA GLN A 289 22.53 0.19 7.73
C GLN A 289 21.56 -0.13 8.86
N TYR A 290 21.25 -1.42 9.02
CA TYR A 290 20.34 -1.91 10.05
C TYR A 290 21.01 -2.16 11.41
N ASP A 291 22.34 -2.30 11.44
CA ASP A 291 23.14 -2.40 12.66
C ASP A 291 23.30 -1.01 13.29
N LEU A 292 22.22 -0.54 13.92
CA LEU A 292 22.18 0.76 14.58
C LEU A 292 23.07 0.76 15.84
N PRO A 293 23.61 1.93 16.24
CA PRO A 293 24.26 2.09 17.54
C PRO A 293 23.38 1.62 18.70
N GLU A 294 23.96 1.28 19.85
CA GLU A 294 23.13 0.97 21.01
C GLU A 294 22.30 2.20 21.44
N PRO A 295 21.00 2.04 21.74
CA PRO A 295 20.19 3.15 22.21
C PRO A 295 20.70 3.63 23.58
N PRO A 296 20.59 4.94 23.88
CA PRO A 296 20.89 5.47 25.20
C PRO A 296 20.12 4.72 26.27
N LYS A 297 20.73 4.50 27.44
CA LYS A 297 20.05 3.91 28.60
C LYS A 297 20.03 4.93 29.72
N LEU A 298 18.92 5.02 30.46
CA LEU A 298 18.79 6.00 31.56
C LEU A 298 19.91 5.83 32.61
N ALA A 299 20.38 4.60 32.84
CA ALA A 299 21.49 4.30 33.75
C ALA A 299 22.82 4.95 33.32
N ASP A 300 23.00 5.30 32.04
CA ASP A 300 24.21 5.98 31.57
C ASP A 300 24.31 7.43 32.09
N PHE A 301 23.20 7.97 32.61
CA PHE A 301 23.10 9.32 33.16
C PHE A 301 23.09 9.35 34.69
N ASP A 302 23.20 8.18 35.36
CA ASP A 302 23.31 8.11 36.81
C ASP A 302 24.70 8.56 37.27
N GLN A 303 24.74 9.75 37.90
CA GLN A 303 25.97 10.35 38.39
C GLN A 303 26.72 9.46 39.38
N THR A 304 26.01 8.69 40.22
CA THR A 304 26.65 7.79 41.20
C THR A 304 27.35 6.62 40.52
N LEU A 305 26.76 6.09 39.45
CA LEU A 305 27.35 5.04 38.63
C LEU A 305 28.55 5.57 37.83
N GLN A 306 28.48 6.80 37.33
CA GLN A 306 29.59 7.46 36.63
C GLN A 306 30.77 7.72 37.57
N ASP A 307 30.50 8.21 38.78
CA ASP A 307 31.52 8.44 39.81
C ASP A 307 32.19 7.12 40.24
N TYR A 308 31.40 6.04 40.38
CA TYR A 308 31.94 4.70 40.66
C TYR A 308 32.82 4.17 39.52
N LYS A 309 32.38 4.28 38.26
CA LYS A 309 33.17 3.89 37.09
C LYS A 309 34.50 4.67 37.03
N ALA A 310 34.46 5.97 37.29
CA ALA A 310 35.65 6.82 37.32
C ALA A 310 36.61 6.43 38.45
N GLN A 311 36.09 6.11 39.63
CA GLN A 311 36.90 5.62 40.74
C GLN A 311 37.58 4.28 40.42
N VAL A 312 36.84 3.30 39.90
CA VAL A 312 37.40 1.99 39.50
C VAL A 312 38.47 2.16 38.42
N GLN A 313 38.26 3.04 37.44
CA GLN A 313 39.24 3.32 36.39
C GLN A 313 40.53 3.99 36.94
N ALA A 314 40.41 4.81 37.99
CA ALA A 314 41.57 5.42 38.65
C ALA A 314 42.36 4.44 39.53
N GLU A 315 41.76 3.31 39.91
CA GLU A 315 42.37 2.25 40.72
C GLU A 315 43.02 1.13 39.88
N ILE A 316 42.86 1.15 38.55
CA ILE A 316 43.50 0.24 37.56
C ILE A 316 44.74 0.90 36.96
#